data_AF-A0AAX6QCN8-F1
#
_entry.id   AF-A0AAX6QCN8-F1
#
_cell.length_a   1.000
_cell.length_b   1.000
_cell.length_c   1.000
_cell.angle_alpha   90.00
_cell.angle_beta   90.00
_cell.angle_gamma   90.00
#
_symmetry.space_group_name_H-M   'P 1'
#
loop_
_entity.id
_entity.type
_entity.pdbx_description
1 polymer ?
#
loop_
_entity_poly.entity_id
_entity_poly.type
_entity_poly.pdbx_seq_one_letter_code
_entity_poly.pdbx_strand_id
1 'polypeptide(L)'
;MLMKGRFPIRRTLQYLGQGPVMFKDSVKVMTVNYNTYGKLGEGARKFVFFNIPQIQYKNPWVQIIMFKNMTPSPFLRFYLDPPV
;
A
#
# COMPACT_ATOMS: atom_id res chain seq x y z
N MET A 1 2.25 25.70 -13.34
CA MET A 1 0.98 25.23 -12.73
C MET A 1 1.31 24.42 -11.48
N LEU A 2 0.68 24.67 -10.33
CA LEU A 2 0.92 23.90 -9.09
C LEU A 2 0.23 22.54 -9.15
N MET A 3 0.90 21.48 -8.67
CA MET A 3 0.31 20.14 -8.62
C MET A 3 -0.85 20.08 -7.62
N LYS A 4 -2.06 19.67 -8.07
CA LYS A 4 -3.27 19.62 -7.24
C LYS A 4 -3.22 18.54 -6.16
N GLY A 5 -3.62 18.84 -4.92
CA GLY A 5 -3.80 17.86 -3.84
C GLY A 5 -2.72 17.91 -2.74
N ARG A 6 -3.08 17.42 -1.54
CA ARG A 6 -2.19 17.44 -0.36
C ARG A 6 -1.02 16.47 -0.54
N PHE A 7 0.20 16.92 -0.21
CA PHE A 7 1.45 16.19 -0.41
C PHE A 7 1.68 15.75 -1.88
N PRO A 8 1.86 16.71 -2.81
CA PRO A 8 2.04 16.41 -4.23
C PRO A 8 3.32 15.64 -4.54
N ILE A 9 4.35 15.76 -3.67
CA ILE A 9 5.63 15.07 -3.76
C ILE A 9 5.49 13.55 -3.94
N ARG A 10 4.41 12.95 -3.42
CA ARG A 10 4.18 11.50 -3.52
C ARG A 10 3.95 11.00 -4.95
N ARG A 11 3.71 11.91 -5.90
CA ARG A 11 3.50 11.61 -7.33
C ARG A 11 4.75 11.87 -8.17
N THR A 12 5.91 12.14 -7.56
CA THR A 12 7.17 12.28 -8.29
C THR A 12 7.86 10.92 -8.45
N LEU A 13 8.59 10.73 -9.56
CA LEU A 13 9.37 9.52 -9.79
C LEU A 13 10.43 9.30 -8.72
N GLN A 14 11.04 10.39 -8.23
CA GLN A 14 12.01 10.33 -7.13
C GLN A 14 11.39 9.72 -5.87
N TYR A 15 10.19 10.16 -5.46
CA TYR A 15 9.53 9.62 -4.29
C TYR A 15 9.12 8.15 -4.46
N LEU A 16 8.60 7.79 -5.64
CA LEU A 16 8.19 6.42 -5.95
C LEU A 16 9.39 5.46 -6.01
N GLY A 17 10.52 5.92 -6.54
CA GLY A 17 11.76 5.16 -6.65
C GLY A 17 12.50 4.91 -5.33
N GLN A 18 12.27 5.74 -4.31
CA GLN A 18 12.90 5.65 -2.98
C GLN A 18 12.35 4.53 -2.09
N GLY A 19 11.23 3.91 -2.45
CA GLY A 19 10.64 2.81 -1.67
C GLY A 19 11.59 1.60 -1.56
N PRO A 20 11.89 1.10 -0.35
CA PRO A 20 12.84 0.00 -0.17
C PRO A 20 12.23 -1.40 -0.37
N VAL A 21 10.90 -1.50 -0.50
CA VAL A 21 10.20 -2.79 -0.48
C VAL A 21 10.03 -3.36 -1.89
N MET A 22 10.74 -4.46 -2.16
CA MET A 22 10.53 -5.35 -3.30
C MET A 22 10.07 -6.71 -2.77
N PHE A 23 8.96 -7.21 -3.29
CA PHE A 23 8.40 -8.50 -2.91
C PHE A 23 9.16 -9.64 -3.57
N LYS A 24 9.09 -10.81 -2.93
CA LYS A 24 9.53 -12.06 -3.54
C LYS A 24 8.53 -12.48 -4.61
N ASP A 25 8.99 -13.24 -5.60
CA ASP A 25 8.17 -13.73 -6.72
C ASP A 25 6.97 -14.57 -6.30
N SER A 26 7.04 -15.18 -5.11
CA SER A 26 5.93 -15.93 -4.51
C SER A 26 4.72 -15.05 -4.23
N VAL A 27 4.87 -13.74 -3.98
CA VAL A 27 3.75 -12.86 -3.64
C VAL A 27 2.99 -12.48 -4.90
N LYS A 28 1.70 -12.86 -5.00
CA LYS A 28 0.85 -12.48 -6.15
C LYS A 28 -0.18 -11.42 -5.82
N VAL A 29 -0.78 -11.52 -4.63
CA VAL A 29 -1.83 -10.59 -4.21
C VAL A 29 -1.56 -10.12 -2.80
N MET A 30 -1.70 -8.82 -2.58
CA MET A 30 -1.70 -8.18 -1.27
C MET A 30 -3.05 -7.51 -1.05
N THR A 31 -3.66 -7.78 0.10
CA THR A 31 -4.91 -7.14 0.52
C THR A 31 -4.67 -6.31 1.78
N VAL A 32 -5.12 -5.06 1.76
CA VAL A 32 -4.99 -4.10 2.86
C VAL A 32 -6.38 -3.83 3.42
N ASN A 33 -6.64 -4.29 4.63
CA ASN A 33 -7.88 -3.99 5.35
C ASN A 33 -7.60 -2.89 6.36
N TYR A 34 -8.31 -1.76 6.27
CA TYR A 34 -8.09 -0.66 7.18
C TYR A 34 -9.37 0.14 7.47
N ASN A 35 -9.38 0.83 8.61
CA ASN A 35 -10.52 1.63 9.02
C ASN A 35 -10.28 3.11 8.76
N THR A 36 -11.31 3.80 8.29
CA THR A 36 -11.25 5.23 7.98
C THR A 36 -11.30 6.08 9.24
N TYR A 37 -11.85 5.54 10.34
CA TYR A 37 -12.01 6.23 11.62
C TYR A 37 -11.23 5.55 12.76
N GLY A 38 -11.19 6.17 13.93
CA GLY A 38 -10.52 5.67 15.12
C GLY A 38 -9.02 5.98 15.18
N LYS A 39 -8.49 6.11 16.40
CA LYS A 39 -7.06 6.42 16.66
C LYS A 39 -6.15 5.23 16.36
N LEU A 40 -6.59 4.02 16.69
CA LEU A 40 -5.80 2.78 16.53
C LEU A 40 -5.46 2.46 15.05
N GLY A 41 -6.28 2.93 14.10
CA GLY A 41 -6.06 2.73 12.67
C GLY A 41 -5.21 3.80 11.98
N GLU A 42 -4.65 4.77 12.71
CA GLU A 42 -3.93 5.90 12.10
C GLU A 42 -2.70 5.46 11.30
N GLY A 43 -1.92 4.51 11.84
CA GLY A 43 -0.76 3.95 11.15
C GLY A 43 -1.13 3.29 9.83
N ALA A 44 -2.22 2.50 9.80
CA ALA A 44 -2.69 1.85 8.59
C ALA A 44 -3.13 2.87 7.52
N ARG A 45 -3.80 3.96 7.92
CA ARG A 45 -4.15 5.05 6.99
C ARG A 45 -2.92 5.74 6.41
N LYS A 46 -1.90 6.01 7.24
CA LYS A 46 -0.63 6.59 6.78
C LYS A 46 0.11 5.64 5.84
N PHE A 47 0.13 4.35 6.15
CA PHE A 47 0.72 3.32 5.29
C PHE A 47 0.07 3.29 3.91
N VAL A 48 -1.27 3.27 3.85
CA VAL A 48 -2.01 3.35 2.58
C VAL A 48 -1.69 4.64 1.82
N PHE A 49 -1.57 5.76 2.52
CA PHE A 49 -1.38 7.06 1.89
C PHE A 49 0.06 7.29 1.38
N PHE A 50 1.08 6.82 2.09
CA PHE A 50 2.49 7.10 1.76
C PHE A 50 3.21 5.92 1.10
N ASN A 51 3.01 4.70 1.60
CA ASN A 51 3.83 3.55 1.24
C ASN A 51 3.26 2.72 0.09
N ILE A 52 1.93 2.56 0.00
CA ILE A 52 1.31 1.77 -1.09
C ILE A 52 1.72 2.25 -2.49
N PRO A 53 1.78 3.57 -2.81
CA PRO A 53 2.27 4.02 -4.11
C PRO A 53 3.69 3.55 -4.43
N GLN A 54 4.59 3.59 -3.44
CA GLN A 54 5.98 3.13 -3.60
C GLN A 54 6.05 1.62 -3.81
N ILE A 55 5.28 0.86 -3.01
CA ILE A 55 5.23 -0.61 -3.12
C ILE A 55 4.69 -1.00 -4.50
N GLN A 56 3.58 -0.41 -4.96
CA GLN A 56 3.03 -0.73 -6.27
C GLN A 56 3.98 -0.37 -7.41
N TYR A 57 4.69 0.76 -7.30
CA TYR A 57 5.66 1.18 -8.31
C TYR A 57 6.84 0.19 -8.44
N LYS A 58 7.33 -0.35 -7.31
CA LYS A 58 8.40 -1.35 -7.29
C LYS A 58 7.93 -2.77 -7.66
N ASN A 59 6.64 -3.05 -7.49
CA ASN A 59 6.06 -4.38 -7.66
C ASN A 59 4.87 -4.32 -8.64
N PRO A 60 5.10 -3.97 -9.92
CA PRO A 60 4.03 -3.72 -10.88
C PRO A 60 3.15 -4.95 -11.17
N TRP A 61 3.70 -6.14 -10.97
CA TRP A 61 3.03 -7.43 -11.23
C TRP A 61 2.28 -8.00 -10.01
N VAL A 62 2.36 -7.35 -8.85
CA VAL A 62 1.61 -7.75 -7.65
C VAL A 62 0.33 -6.95 -7.57
N GLN A 63 -0.81 -7.64 -7.46
CA GLN A 63 -2.11 -7.00 -7.30
C GLN A 63 -2.30 -6.54 -5.86
N ILE A 64 -2.52 -5.23 -5.66
CA ILE A 64 -2.81 -4.65 -4.34
C ILE A 64 -4.27 -4.20 -4.28
N ILE A 65 -5.05 -4.74 -3.35
CA ILE A 65 -6.47 -4.40 -3.14
C ILE A 65 -6.66 -3.81 -1.75
N MET A 66 -7.51 -2.78 -1.63
CA MET A 66 -7.80 -2.10 -0.37
C MET A 66 -9.27 -2.28 0.01
N PHE A 67 -9.53 -2.72 1.23
CA PHE A 67 -10.86 -2.83 1.84
C PHE A 67 -10.97 -1.85 3.01
N LYS A 68 -12.09 -1.13 3.08
CA LYS A 68 -12.34 -0.10 4.09
C LYS A 68 -13.47 -0.54 5.01
N ASN A 69 -13.27 -0.44 6.33
CA ASN A 69 -14.32 -0.64 7.34
C ASN A 69 -15.02 -2.01 7.28
N MET A 70 -14.34 -3.05 6.79
CA MET A 70 -14.87 -4.43 6.75
C MET A 70 -14.67 -5.17 8.08
N THR A 71 -13.64 -4.81 8.84
CA THR A 71 -13.24 -5.50 10.08
C THR A 71 -12.91 -4.47 11.17
N PRO A 72 -13.11 -4.80 12.46
CA PRO A 72 -12.89 -3.84 13.56
C PRO A 72 -11.42 -3.41 13.70
N SER A 73 -10.47 -4.28 13.30
CA SER A 73 -9.03 -4.01 13.35
C SER A 73 -8.41 -4.05 11.96
N PRO A 74 -7.42 -3.19 11.66
CA PRO A 74 -6.69 -3.20 10.39
C PRO A 74 -5.72 -4.38 10.32
N PHE A 75 -5.54 -4.95 9.14
CA PHE A 75 -4.56 -6.02 8.90
C PHE A 75 -4.13 -6.08 7.42
N LEU A 76 -3.00 -6.75 7.19
CA LEU A 76 -2.49 -7.09 5.86
C LEU A 76 -2.65 -8.59 5.65
N ARG A 77 -3.05 -8.99 4.44
CA ARG A 77 -3.09 -10.40 4.05
C ARG A 77 -2.45 -10.55 2.67
N PHE A 78 -1.54 -11.50 2.57
CA PHE A 78 -0.80 -11.84 1.37
C PHE A 78 -1.25 -13.21 0.87
N TYR A 79 -1.35 -13.35 -0.44
CA TYR A 79 -1.60 -14.61 -1.12
C TYR A 79 -0.37 -14.95 -1.94
N LEU A 80 0.16 -16.14 -1.66
CA LEU A 80 1.41 -16.61 -2.21
C LEU A 80 1.15 -17.75 -3.19
N ASP A 81 2.02 -17.89 -4.18
CA ASP A 81 2.12 -19.13 -4.94
C ASP A 81 2.46 -20.28 -3.99
N PRO A 82 1.92 -21.49 -4.25
CA PRO A 82 2.33 -22.67 -3.51
C PRO A 82 3.84 -22.91 -3.69
N PRO A 83 4.53 -23.43 -2.65
CA PRO A 83 5.90 -23.89 -2.81
C PRO A 83 5.92 -25.02 -3.84
N VAL A 84 6.89 -24.95 -4.76
CA VAL A 84 7.21 -26.01 -5.72
C VAL A 84 7.96 -27.14 -5.01
#